data_AF-A0A7C5SKU1-F1
#
_entry.id   AF-A0A7C5SKU1-F1
#
_cell.length_a   1.000
_cell.length_b   1.000
_cell.length_c   1.000
_cell.angle_alpha   90.00
_cell.angle_beta   90.00
_cell.angle_gamma   90.00
#
_symmetry.space_group_name_H-M   'P 1'
#
loop_
_entity.id
_entity.type
_entity.pdbx_description
1 polymer ?
#
loop_
_entity_poly.entity_id
_entity_poly.type
_entity_poly.pdbx_seq_one_letter_code
_entity_poly.pdbx_strand_id
1 'polypeptide(L)'
;SEYGVKIVLDKIDLNGPVAGIITAIEYCESELLALVPSDTPFIKFHIYEKLGDYVIRQNYDAAVPVWPNNYTEPLISLSIKRKLACVISENIREEKWRVQDIYSKIHTAYVNVYSLSENPEIEFLNINSYEDLELARRIINQYN
;
A
#
# COMPACT_ATOMS: atom_id res chain seq x y z
N SER A 1 -11.94 19.04 -4.76
CA SER A 1 -12.48 18.20 -5.86
C SER A 1 -13.97 18.00 -5.60
N GLU A 2 -14.72 17.50 -6.59
CA GLU A 2 -16.14 17.12 -6.43
C GLU A 2 -16.34 16.09 -5.30
N TYR A 3 -15.29 15.32 -4.98
CA TYR A 3 -15.31 14.23 -4.00
C TYR A 3 -14.82 14.62 -2.60
N GLY A 4 -14.57 15.90 -2.31
CA GLY A 4 -14.08 16.35 -1.00
C GLY A 4 -12.65 15.89 -0.64
N VAL A 5 -11.92 15.30 -1.59
CA VAL A 5 -10.54 14.83 -1.42
C VAL A 5 -9.53 15.71 -2.15
N LYS A 6 -8.29 15.77 -1.64
CA LYS A 6 -7.16 16.43 -2.32
C LYS A 6 -6.65 15.51 -3.44
N ILE A 7 -6.68 15.99 -4.68
CA ILE A 7 -6.10 15.31 -5.84
C ILE A 7 -4.77 16.01 -6.14
N VAL A 8 -3.71 15.23 -6.30
CA VAL A 8 -2.36 15.72 -6.59
C VAL A 8 -1.86 15.00 -7.83
N LEU A 9 -1.20 15.75 -8.73
CA LEU A 9 -0.58 15.20 -9.92
C LEU A 9 0.90 14.95 -9.65
N ASP A 10 1.45 13.90 -10.25
CA ASP A 10 2.87 13.59 -10.14
C ASP A 10 3.69 14.69 -10.80
N LYS A 11 4.70 15.17 -10.07
CA LYS A 11 5.61 16.22 -10.53
C LYS A 11 6.82 15.69 -11.28
N ILE A 12 7.11 14.42 -11.10
CA ILE A 12 8.32 13.78 -11.62
C ILE A 12 7.93 12.87 -12.77
N ASP A 13 8.65 12.99 -13.89
CA ASP A 13 8.52 12.12 -15.05
C ASP A 13 9.19 10.75 -14.78
N LEU A 14 8.65 10.06 -13.77
CA LEU A 14 9.01 8.69 -13.42
C LEU A 14 7.81 7.80 -13.70
N ASN A 15 8.03 6.73 -14.46
CA ASN A 15 6.98 5.76 -14.72
C ASN A 15 6.79 4.85 -13.51
N GLY A 16 5.56 4.74 -13.04
CA GLY A 16 5.12 3.75 -12.06
C GLY A 16 4.85 4.28 -10.66
N PRO A 17 4.48 3.39 -9.71
CA PRO A 17 3.93 3.79 -8.42
C PRO A 17 4.87 4.62 -7.54
N VAL A 18 6.19 4.54 -7.77
CA VAL A 18 7.18 5.32 -7.00
C VAL A 18 6.99 6.83 -7.19
N ALA A 19 6.57 7.28 -8.38
CA ALA A 19 6.27 8.70 -8.62
C ALA A 19 5.14 9.17 -7.69
N GLY A 20 4.04 8.42 -7.65
CA GLY A 20 2.92 8.65 -6.74
C GLY A 20 3.32 8.66 -5.27
N ILE A 21 4.22 7.76 -4.85
CA ILE A 21 4.73 7.73 -3.47
C ILE A 21 5.56 8.98 -3.14
N ILE A 22 6.42 9.43 -4.06
CA ILE A 22 7.21 10.66 -3.87
C ILE A 22 6.27 11.86 -3.72
N THR A 23 5.28 11.95 -4.60
CA THR A 23 4.23 12.98 -4.51
C THR A 23 3.49 12.88 -3.19
N ALA A 24 3.10 11.68 -2.75
CA ALA A 24 2.41 11.49 -1.48
C ALA A 24 3.26 11.93 -0.27
N ILE A 25 4.58 11.66 -0.28
CA ILE A 25 5.50 12.12 0.77
C ILE A 25 5.56 13.64 0.85
N GLU A 26 5.57 14.34 -0.29
CA GLU A 26 5.64 15.81 -0.33
C GLU A 26 4.35 16.46 0.21
N TYR A 27 3.19 15.88 -0.09
CA TYR A 27 1.89 16.50 0.20
C TYR A 27 1.18 15.95 1.45
N CYS A 28 1.60 14.81 1.98
CA CYS A 28 1.06 14.23 3.20
C CYS A 28 1.63 14.98 4.42
N GLU A 29 0.75 15.61 5.19
CA GLU A 29 1.13 16.35 6.41
C GLU A 29 1.41 15.39 7.58
N SER A 30 0.73 14.25 7.62
CA SER A 30 0.93 13.19 8.61
C SER A 30 2.32 12.55 8.49
N GLU A 31 2.86 12.08 9.61
CA GLU A 31 4.08 11.28 9.63
C GLU A 31 3.82 9.81 9.33
N LEU A 32 2.60 9.33 9.55
CA LEU A 32 2.15 8.03 9.06
C LEU A 32 1.59 8.20 7.65
N LEU A 33 2.10 7.39 6.73
CA LEU A 33 1.67 7.34 5.34
C LEU A 33 1.14 5.94 5.03
N ALA A 34 -0.14 5.85 4.69
CA ALA A 34 -0.76 4.65 4.16
C ALA A 34 -0.77 4.71 2.63
N LEU A 35 -0.38 3.62 1.97
CA LEU A 35 -0.58 3.42 0.55
C LEU A 35 -1.77 2.48 0.36
N VAL A 36 -2.67 2.85 -0.54
CA VAL A 36 -3.85 2.08 -0.92
C VAL A 36 -3.96 2.15 -2.44
N PRO A 37 -3.96 1.03 -3.17
CA PRO A 37 -4.10 1.07 -4.60
C PRO A 37 -5.59 1.21 -4.98
N SER A 38 -5.88 1.85 -6.11
CA SER A 38 -7.25 2.13 -6.55
C SER A 38 -7.98 0.91 -7.12
N ASP A 39 -7.24 -0.17 -7.39
CA ASP A 39 -7.70 -1.41 -8.03
C ASP A 39 -8.10 -2.50 -7.01
N THR A 40 -7.98 -2.23 -5.69
CA THR A 40 -8.41 -3.14 -4.61
C THR A 40 -9.64 -2.60 -3.87
N PRO A 41 -10.85 -2.71 -4.44
CA PRO A 41 -12.03 -2.00 -3.92
C PRO A 41 -12.57 -2.56 -2.59
N PHE A 42 -12.19 -3.78 -2.23
CA PHE A 42 -12.69 -4.45 -1.02
C PHE A 42 -11.80 -4.28 0.19
N ILE A 43 -10.64 -3.62 0.04
CA ILE A 43 -9.71 -3.38 1.13
C ILE A 43 -10.41 -2.62 2.26
N LYS A 44 -10.17 -3.04 3.51
CA LYS A 44 -10.86 -2.50 4.68
C LYS A 44 -9.91 -1.75 5.59
N PHE A 45 -10.48 -0.78 6.31
CA PHE A 45 -9.74 0.04 7.27
C PHE A 45 -9.05 -0.78 8.38
N HIS A 46 -9.69 -1.85 8.86
CA HIS A 46 -9.14 -2.70 9.93
C HIS A 46 -7.77 -3.31 9.58
N ILE A 47 -7.48 -3.52 8.28
CA ILE A 47 -6.17 -3.97 7.81
C ILE A 47 -5.10 -2.93 8.15
N TYR A 48 -5.38 -1.65 7.92
CA TYR A 48 -4.45 -0.55 8.21
C TYR A 48 -4.30 -0.31 9.72
N GLU A 49 -5.35 -0.53 10.52
CA GLU A 49 -5.25 -0.50 11.98
C GLU A 49 -4.27 -1.58 12.48
N LYS A 50 -4.40 -2.81 11.98
CA LYS A 50 -3.51 -3.91 12.33
C LYS A 50 -2.07 -3.67 11.85
N LEU A 51 -1.88 -3.14 10.63
CA LEU A 51 -0.54 -2.71 10.16
C LEU A 51 0.03 -1.60 11.07
N GLY A 52 -0.83 -0.70 11.54
CA GLY A 52 -0.51 0.34 12.52
C GLY A 52 0.05 -0.18 13.82
N ASP A 53 -0.43 -1.31 14.32
CA ASP A 53 0.10 -1.90 15.55
C ASP A 53 1.56 -2.34 15.41
N TYR A 54 2.00 -2.80 14.23
CA TYR A 54 3.41 -3.10 13.98
C TYR A 54 4.27 -1.83 13.94
N VAL A 55 3.82 -0.81 13.22
CA VAL A 55 4.57 0.45 13.07
C VAL A 55 4.65 1.22 14.40
N ILE A 56 3.52 1.37 15.09
CA ILE A 56 3.38 2.25 16.25
C ILE A 56 3.80 1.54 17.55
N ARG A 57 3.41 0.28 17.74
CA ARG A 57 3.62 -0.43 19.03
C ARG A 57 4.84 -1.33 19.03
N GLN A 58 5.25 -1.82 17.87
CA GLN A 58 6.37 -2.76 17.75
C GLN A 58 7.62 -2.12 17.12
N ASN A 59 7.61 -0.81 16.90
CA ASN A 59 8.76 -0.02 16.46
C ASN A 59 9.35 -0.46 15.10
N TYR A 60 8.49 -0.88 14.18
CA TYR A 60 8.84 -1.04 12.77
C TYR A 60 8.74 0.30 12.04
N ASP A 61 9.58 0.48 11.01
CA ASP A 61 9.54 1.68 10.17
C ASP A 61 8.45 1.57 9.10
N ALA A 62 8.04 0.34 8.74
CA ALA A 62 6.93 0.05 7.83
C ALA A 62 6.28 -1.30 8.13
N ALA A 63 5.05 -1.51 7.65
CA ALA A 63 4.37 -2.79 7.66
C ALA A 63 3.74 -3.08 6.29
N VAL A 64 3.98 -4.28 5.77
CA VAL A 64 3.58 -4.73 4.43
C VAL A 64 2.94 -6.12 4.53
N PRO A 65 1.75 -6.34 3.98
CA PRO A 65 1.12 -7.65 3.89
C PRO A 65 1.94 -8.62 3.02
N VAL A 66 1.96 -9.89 3.43
CA VAL A 66 2.62 -10.97 2.69
C VAL A 66 1.74 -12.21 2.66
N TRP A 67 1.64 -12.83 1.49
CA TRP A 67 0.95 -14.09 1.27
C TRP A 67 1.83 -15.28 1.66
N PRO A 68 1.26 -16.47 1.95
CA PRO A 68 2.04 -17.67 2.30
C PRO A 68 3.07 -18.10 1.25
N ASN A 69 2.90 -17.70 -0.01
CA ASN A 69 3.84 -17.94 -1.10
C ASN A 69 4.99 -16.89 -1.18
N ASN A 70 5.14 -16.05 -0.16
CA ASN A 70 6.07 -14.92 -0.09
C ASN A 70 5.80 -13.77 -1.07
N TYR A 71 4.64 -13.74 -1.72
CA TYR A 71 4.21 -12.58 -2.49
C TYR A 71 3.87 -11.43 -1.54
N THR A 72 4.48 -10.26 -1.73
CA THR A 72 4.27 -9.08 -0.89
C THR A 72 3.35 -8.09 -1.58
N GLU A 73 2.55 -7.36 -0.81
CA GLU A 73 1.64 -6.31 -1.28
C GLU A 73 2.17 -4.90 -0.94
N PRO A 74 3.27 -4.43 -1.55
CA PRO A 74 3.93 -3.19 -1.13
C PRO A 74 3.06 -1.93 -1.32
N LEU A 75 2.07 -1.97 -2.22
CA LEU A 75 1.13 -0.87 -2.44
C LEU A 75 -0.03 -0.84 -1.44
N ILE A 76 -0.18 -1.86 -0.61
CA ILE A 76 -1.06 -1.90 0.56
C ILE A 76 -0.15 -1.85 1.77
N SER A 77 0.14 -0.68 2.30
CA SER A 77 1.18 -0.56 3.33
C SER A 77 0.96 0.63 4.24
N LEU A 78 1.58 0.57 5.42
CA LEU A 78 1.67 1.69 6.34
C LEU A 78 3.13 1.92 6.71
N SER A 79 3.59 3.17 6.61
CA SER A 79 4.99 3.52 6.83
C SER A 79 5.16 4.80 7.61
N ILE A 80 6.30 4.90 8.30
CA ILE A 80 6.84 6.16 8.78
C ILE A 80 7.38 6.95 7.59
N LYS A 81 6.73 8.07 7.26
CA LYS A 81 6.99 8.89 6.07
C LYS A 81 8.46 9.30 5.93
N ARG A 82 9.10 9.82 6.98
CA ARG A 82 10.51 10.24 6.91
C ARG A 82 11.48 9.10 6.59
N LYS A 83 11.15 7.89 7.02
CA LYS A 83 11.96 6.69 6.77
C LYS A 83 11.83 6.24 5.32
N LEU A 84 10.60 6.25 4.81
CA LEU A 84 10.30 5.98 3.41
C LEU A 84 11.01 6.99 2.48
N ALA A 85 10.97 8.28 2.83
CA ALA A 85 11.63 9.36 2.09
C ALA A 85 13.16 9.18 2.00
N CYS A 86 13.81 8.73 3.08
CA CYS A 86 15.24 8.46 3.10
C CYS A 86 15.62 7.37 2.10
N VAL A 87 14.93 6.23 2.16
CA VAL A 87 15.21 5.08 1.28
C VAL A 87 14.89 5.37 -0.17
N ILE A 88 13.81 6.09 -0.46
CA ILE A 88 13.47 6.49 -1.84
C ILE A 88 14.56 7.39 -2.43
N SER A 89 15.08 8.35 -1.64
CA SER A 89 16.16 9.23 -2.07
C SER A 89 17.43 8.46 -2.45
N GLU A 90 17.71 7.35 -1.76
CA GLU A 90 18.81 6.43 -2.09
C GLU A 90 18.51 5.60 -3.36
N ASN A 91 17.30 5.05 -3.46
CA ASN A 91 16.89 4.23 -4.61
C ASN A 91 16.88 5.00 -5.94
N ILE A 92 16.51 6.28 -5.91
CA ILE A 92 16.60 7.17 -7.08
C ILE A 92 18.04 7.27 -7.58
N ARG A 93 19.03 7.33 -6.69
CA ARG A 93 20.46 7.40 -7.06
C ARG A 93 20.97 6.07 -7.63
N GLU A 94 20.39 4.95 -7.21
CA GLU A 94 20.73 3.61 -7.68
C GLU A 94 19.90 3.16 -8.91
N GLU A 95 19.05 4.03 -9.45
CA GLU A 95 18.11 3.72 -10.55
C GLU A 95 17.20 2.51 -10.25
N LYS A 96 16.78 2.35 -8.99
CA LYS A 96 15.87 1.29 -8.55
C LYS A 96 14.46 1.82 -8.37
N TRP A 97 13.54 1.31 -9.18
CA TRP A 97 12.17 1.84 -9.29
C TRP A 97 11.07 0.89 -8.79
N ARG A 98 11.44 -0.29 -8.24
CA ARG A 98 10.43 -1.23 -7.72
C ARG A 98 10.09 -0.86 -6.29
N VAL A 99 8.79 -0.79 -5.98
CA VAL A 99 8.33 -0.46 -4.62
C VAL A 99 8.82 -1.49 -3.60
N GLN A 100 8.92 -2.76 -4.00
CA GLN A 100 9.48 -3.82 -3.15
C GLN A 100 10.94 -3.54 -2.72
N ASP A 101 11.74 -2.89 -3.56
CA ASP A 101 13.13 -2.53 -3.24
C ASP A 101 13.22 -1.44 -2.16
N ILE A 102 12.15 -0.67 -1.95
CA ILE A 102 12.06 0.30 -0.86
C ILE A 102 11.85 -0.46 0.46
N TYR A 103 10.90 -1.39 0.46
CA TYR A 103 10.54 -2.15 1.66
C TYR A 103 11.59 -3.18 2.11
N SER A 104 12.48 -3.60 1.21
CA SER A 104 13.61 -4.45 1.57
C SER A 104 14.75 -3.71 2.27
N LYS A 105 14.82 -2.38 2.15
CA LYS A 105 15.88 -1.52 2.73
C LYS A 105 15.46 -0.80 4.02
N ILE A 106 14.16 -0.73 4.29
CA ILE A 106 13.59 -0.17 5.52
C ILE A 106 13.27 -1.29 6.52
N HIS A 107 13.25 -1.00 7.82
CA HIS A 107 12.89 -1.99 8.85
C HIS A 107 11.40 -2.33 8.78
N THR A 108 11.04 -3.26 7.88
CA THR A 108 9.67 -3.62 7.53
C THR A 108 9.19 -4.86 8.27
N ALA A 109 8.00 -4.78 8.87
CA ALA A 109 7.23 -5.95 9.27
C ALA A 109 6.51 -6.53 8.05
N TYR A 110 6.85 -7.76 7.67
CA TYR A 110 6.07 -8.51 6.68
C TYR A 110 4.99 -9.32 7.40
N VAL A 111 3.74 -8.93 7.22
CA VAL A 111 2.61 -9.41 8.03
C VAL A 111 1.75 -10.36 7.22
N ASN A 112 1.53 -11.58 7.71
CA ASN A 112 0.74 -12.57 7.00
C ASN A 112 -0.70 -12.06 6.78
N VAL A 113 -1.20 -12.10 5.54
CA VAL A 113 -2.56 -11.62 5.19
C VAL A 113 -3.67 -12.25 6.03
N TYR A 114 -3.54 -13.52 6.43
CA TYR A 114 -4.52 -14.23 7.26
C TYR A 114 -4.50 -13.79 8.73
N SER A 115 -3.47 -13.04 9.17
CA SER A 115 -3.51 -12.35 10.47
C SER A 115 -4.21 -10.98 10.38
N LEU A 116 -4.24 -10.40 9.17
CA LEU A 116 -4.85 -9.10 8.89
C LEU A 116 -6.34 -9.23 8.60
N SER A 117 -6.76 -10.29 7.94
CA SER A 117 -8.14 -10.48 7.49
C SER A 117 -8.64 -11.89 7.72
N GLU A 118 -9.94 -12.03 7.98
CA GLU A 118 -10.65 -13.32 7.97
C GLU A 118 -10.96 -13.79 6.54
N ASN A 119 -10.99 -12.87 5.57
CA ASN A 119 -11.29 -13.16 4.16
C ASN A 119 -10.29 -12.44 3.23
N PRO A 120 -8.97 -12.72 3.33
CA PRO A 120 -7.96 -11.98 2.60
C PRO A 120 -8.13 -12.09 1.08
N GLU A 121 -8.62 -13.21 0.56
CA GLU A 121 -8.88 -13.41 -0.87
C GLU A 121 -9.93 -12.44 -1.44
N ILE A 122 -10.82 -11.93 -0.59
CA ILE A 122 -11.81 -10.93 -0.96
C ILE A 122 -11.24 -9.53 -0.71
N GLU A 123 -10.74 -9.26 0.49
CA GLU A 123 -10.32 -7.90 0.88
C GLU A 123 -9.07 -7.42 0.13
N PHE A 124 -8.21 -8.34 -0.32
CA PHE A 124 -7.02 -8.04 -1.14
C PHE A 124 -7.25 -8.28 -2.64
N LEU A 125 -8.49 -8.56 -3.08
CA LEU A 125 -8.77 -8.79 -4.49
C LEU A 125 -8.43 -7.54 -5.31
N ASN A 126 -7.46 -7.70 -6.23
CA ASN A 126 -7.09 -6.69 -7.21
C ASN A 126 -7.83 -6.94 -8.53
N ILE A 127 -8.46 -5.89 -9.09
CA ILE A 127 -9.14 -5.93 -10.38
C ILE A 127 -8.15 -5.55 -11.50
N ASN A 128 -7.59 -6.55 -12.16
CA ASN A 128 -6.71 -6.38 -13.33
C ASN A 128 -7.32 -6.90 -14.63
N SER A 129 -8.36 -7.74 -14.56
CA SER A 129 -9.00 -8.39 -15.69
C SER A 129 -10.53 -8.23 -15.67
N TYR A 130 -11.17 -8.59 -16.79
CA TYR A 130 -12.63 -8.60 -16.87
C TYR A 130 -13.23 -9.68 -15.97
N GLU A 131 -12.53 -10.80 -15.82
CA GLU A 131 -12.88 -11.90 -14.93
C GLU A 131 -12.87 -11.46 -13.47
N ASP A 132 -11.88 -10.66 -13.05
CA ASP A 132 -11.82 -10.08 -11.70
C ASP A 132 -13.00 -9.13 -11.46
N LEU A 133 -13.37 -8.34 -12.47
CA LEU A 133 -14.51 -7.43 -12.38
C LEU A 133 -15.84 -8.20 -12.23
N GLU A 134 -16.01 -9.30 -12.95
CA GLU A 134 -17.18 -10.18 -12.81
C GLU A 134 -17.23 -10.85 -11.43
N LEU A 135 -16.08 -11.29 -10.90
CA LEU A 135 -15.98 -11.78 -9.54
C LEU A 135 -16.37 -10.69 -8.53
N ALA A 136 -15.84 -9.48 -8.68
CA ALA A 136 -16.17 -8.34 -7.81
C ALA A 136 -17.67 -8.02 -7.83
N ARG A 137 -18.32 -8.05 -9.01
CA ARG A 137 -19.78 -7.88 -9.13
C ARG A 137 -20.56 -8.95 -8.38
N ARG A 138 -20.13 -10.22 -8.47
CA ARG A 138 -20.77 -11.33 -7.75
C ARG A 138 -20.64 -11.15 -6.23
N ILE A 139 -19.45 -10.75 -5.75
CA ILE A 139 -19.21 -10.44 -4.35
C ILE A 139 -20.18 -9.35 -3.90
N ILE A 140 -20.24 -8.20 -4.59
CA ILE A 140 -21.14 -7.10 -4.23
C ILE A 140 -22.60 -7.56 -4.14
N ASN A 141 -23.06 -8.37 -5.09
CA ASN A 141 -24.45 -8.86 -5.13
C ASN A 141 -24.78 -9.87 -4.02
N GLN A 142 -23.80 -10.50 -3.36
CA GLN A 142 -24.03 -11.40 -2.23
C GLN A 142 -24.22 -10.66 -0.89
N TYR A 143 -23.79 -9.40 -0.81
CA TYR A 143 -23.88 -8.56 0.39
C TYR A 143 -24.99 -7.48 0.31
N ASN A 144 -25.78 -7.49 -0.76
CA ASN A 144 -27.03 -6.71 -0.91
C ASN A 144 -28.24 -7.62 -0.69
#